data_AF-A0A351SM46-F1
#
_entry.id   AF-A0A351SM46-F1
#
_cell.length_a   1.000
_cell.length_b   1.000
_cell.length_c   1.000
_cell.angle_alpha   90.00
_cell.angle_beta   90.00
_cell.angle_gamma   90.00
#
_symmetry.space_group_name_H-M   'P 1'
#
loop_
_entity.id
_entity.type
_entity.pdbx_description
1 polymer ?
#
loop_
_entity_poly.entity_id
_entity_poly.type
_entity_poly.pdbx_seq_one_letter_code
_entity_poly.pdbx_strand_id
1 'polypeptide(L)'
;MDKKKLILPISIIFACVIIGGFIYASQVNKQASMERQQLVKIETDKEIEKSKLEMEKRKYIADRKNDCLNIYEAETKKWGNVNTWRYDEASDKCFIVYKEDKIKSWSECDELYPLNSTNSLDSLSDETMNDIMRNVMCKEGKFENSF
;
A
#
# COMPACT_ATOMS: atom_id res chain seq x y z
N MET A 1 69.06 -46.73 12.24
CA MET A 1 67.83 -46.05 12.71
C MET A 1 66.62 -46.85 12.24
N ASP A 2 65.91 -47.46 13.18
CA ASP A 2 64.83 -48.42 12.91
C ASP A 2 63.63 -47.75 12.25
N LYS A 3 63.50 -47.92 10.92
CA LYS A 3 62.39 -47.40 10.10
C LYS A 3 60.99 -47.78 10.63
N LYS A 4 60.90 -48.85 11.43
CA LYS A 4 59.64 -49.33 12.03
C LYS A 4 59.17 -48.53 13.25
N LYS A 5 60.04 -47.80 13.95
CA LYS A 5 59.66 -46.99 15.14
C LYS A 5 59.02 -45.63 14.77
N LEU A 6 59.28 -45.11 13.57
CA LEU A 6 58.70 -43.83 13.09
C LEU A 6 57.31 -43.97 12.44
N ILE A 7 56.95 -45.17 11.97
CA ILE A 7 55.68 -45.38 11.25
C ILE A 7 54.45 -45.21 12.16
N LEU A 8 54.57 -45.55 13.45
CA LEU A 8 53.48 -45.50 14.42
C LEU A 8 53.03 -44.05 14.77
N PRO A 9 53.93 -43.11 15.13
CA PRO A 9 53.51 -41.73 15.39
C PRO A 9 53.05 -41.00 14.13
N ILE A 10 53.61 -41.32 12.96
CA ILE A 10 53.20 -40.71 11.68
C ILE A 10 51.75 -41.10 11.34
N SER A 11 51.35 -42.37 11.53
CA SER A 11 49.99 -42.80 11.23
C SER A 11 48.93 -42.16 12.15
N ILE A 12 49.27 -41.91 13.41
CA ILE A 12 48.40 -41.21 14.37
C ILE A 12 48.16 -39.77 13.93
N ILE A 13 49.20 -39.05 13.49
CA ILE A 13 49.07 -37.68 12.99
C ILE A 13 48.18 -37.64 11.74
N PHE A 14 48.39 -38.58 10.81
CA PHE A 14 47.54 -38.69 9.61
C PHE A 14 46.08 -38.96 9.97
N ALA A 15 45.80 -39.84 10.93
CA ALA A 15 44.45 -40.12 11.40
C ALA A 15 43.79 -38.87 12.01
N CYS A 16 44.51 -38.11 12.84
CA CYS A 16 44.01 -36.86 13.41
C CYS A 16 43.69 -35.80 12.34
N VAL A 17 44.53 -35.67 11.29
CA VAL A 17 44.29 -34.73 10.20
C VAL A 17 43.06 -35.11 9.37
N ILE A 18 42.86 -36.40 9.07
CA ILE A 18 41.69 -36.87 8.32
C ILE A 18 40.40 -36.64 9.12
N ILE A 19 40.39 -37.02 10.40
CA ILE A 19 39.21 -36.86 11.26
C ILE A 19 38.91 -35.37 11.49
N GLY A 20 39.93 -34.56 11.78
CA GLY A 20 39.79 -33.11 11.95
C GLY A 20 39.28 -32.42 10.68
N GLY A 21 39.81 -32.80 9.52
CA GLY A 21 39.38 -32.28 8.22
C GLY A 21 37.91 -32.61 7.91
N PHE A 22 37.47 -33.83 8.20
CA PHE A 22 36.08 -34.24 7.97
C PHE A 22 35.10 -33.51 8.89
N ILE A 23 35.45 -33.36 10.18
CA ILE A 23 34.65 -32.60 11.14
C ILE A 23 34.55 -31.13 10.74
N TYR A 24 35.65 -30.51 10.31
CA TYR A 24 35.66 -29.12 9.87
C TYR A 24 34.81 -28.92 8.61
N ALA A 25 34.99 -29.75 7.58
CA ALA A 25 34.20 -29.68 6.36
C ALA A 25 32.70 -29.89 6.63
N SER A 26 32.35 -30.81 7.55
CA SER A 26 30.96 -31.05 7.96
C SER A 26 30.34 -29.83 8.65
N GLN A 27 31.09 -29.12 9.51
CA GLN A 27 30.60 -27.92 10.19
C GLN A 27 30.37 -26.76 9.22
N VAL A 28 31.27 -26.54 8.25
CA VAL A 28 31.12 -25.49 7.24
C VAL A 28 29.86 -25.69 6.39
N ASN A 29 29.58 -26.93 5.97
CA ASN A 29 28.36 -27.24 5.21
C ASN A 29 27.08 -27.03 6.05
N LYS A 30 27.11 -27.34 7.35
CA LYS A 30 25.97 -27.08 8.25
C LYS A 30 25.70 -25.59 8.41
N GLN A 31 26.75 -24.78 8.56
CA GLN A 31 26.62 -23.33 8.71
C GLN A 31 26.00 -22.70 7.46
N ALA A 32 26.48 -23.07 6.27
CA ALA A 32 25.94 -22.59 5.00
C ALA A 32 24.45 -22.95 4.80
N SER A 33 24.03 -24.12 5.27
CA SER A 33 22.62 -24.52 5.17
C SER A 33 21.71 -23.74 6.13
N MET A 34 22.18 -23.41 7.33
CA MET A 34 21.40 -22.62 8.30
C MET A 34 21.22 -21.18 7.83
N GLU A 35 22.26 -20.57 7.26
CA GLU A 35 22.19 -19.21 6.70
C GLU A 35 21.15 -19.12 5.58
N ARG A 36 21.12 -20.09 4.66
CA ARG A 36 20.10 -20.13 3.60
C ARG A 36 18.69 -20.26 4.17
N GLN A 37 18.48 -21.12 5.17
CA GLN A 37 17.16 -21.27 5.79
C GLN A 37 16.72 -20.02 6.55
N GLN A 38 17.65 -19.31 7.20
CA GLN A 38 17.35 -18.03 7.86
C GLN A 38 16.97 -16.96 6.85
N LEU A 39 17.69 -16.85 5.73
CA LEU A 39 17.36 -15.89 4.67
C LEU A 39 15.95 -16.13 4.11
N VAL A 40 15.60 -17.39 3.81
CA VAL A 40 14.26 -17.74 3.32
C VAL A 40 13.18 -17.41 4.35
N LYS A 41 13.41 -17.68 5.65
CA LYS A 41 12.46 -17.31 6.70
C LYS A 41 12.27 -15.81 6.80
N ILE A 42 13.34 -15.02 6.77
CA ILE A 42 13.27 -13.55 6.84
C ILE A 42 12.49 -12.99 5.64
N GLU A 43 12.70 -13.53 4.45
CA GLU A 43 11.97 -13.11 3.25
C GLU A 43 10.48 -13.48 3.35
N THR A 44 10.19 -14.71 3.77
CA THR A 44 8.81 -15.18 3.96
C THR A 44 8.08 -14.35 5.03
N ASP A 45 8.73 -14.05 6.15
CA ASP A 45 8.16 -13.26 7.24
C ASP A 45 7.84 -11.83 6.78
N LYS A 46 8.73 -11.22 5.97
CA LYS A 46 8.49 -9.90 5.37
C LYS A 46 7.32 -9.91 4.40
N GLU A 47 7.17 -10.95 3.59
CA GLU A 47 6.04 -11.09 2.67
C GLU A 47 4.72 -11.29 3.43
N ILE A 48 4.73 -12.11 4.48
CA ILE A 48 3.56 -12.31 5.35
C ILE A 48 3.16 -11.00 6.02
N GLU A 49 4.12 -10.22 6.52
CA GLU A 49 3.86 -8.92 7.14
C GLU A 49 3.25 -7.93 6.14
N LYS A 50 3.83 -7.83 4.93
CA LYS A 50 3.28 -7.00 3.85
C LYS A 50 1.86 -7.41 3.48
N SER A 51 1.62 -8.72 3.34
CA SER A 51 0.29 -9.25 3.03
C SER A 51 -0.72 -8.93 4.13
N LYS A 52 -0.32 -9.03 5.41
CA LYS A 52 -1.17 -8.64 6.55
C LYS A 52 -1.52 -7.15 6.51
N LEU A 53 -0.52 -6.28 6.30
CA LEU A 53 -0.73 -4.83 6.19
C LEU A 53 -1.65 -4.47 5.01
N GLU A 54 -1.50 -5.13 3.87
CA GLU A 54 -2.40 -4.94 2.73
C GLU A 54 -3.83 -5.40 3.03
N MET A 55 -4.00 -6.53 3.70
CA MET A 55 -5.32 -7.01 4.12
C MET A 55 -5.98 -6.05 5.13
N GLU A 56 -5.23 -5.54 6.09
CA GLU A 56 -5.72 -4.56 7.08
C GLU A 56 -6.13 -3.25 6.41
N LYS A 57 -5.31 -2.73 5.48
CA LYS A 57 -5.67 -1.54 4.69
C LYS A 57 -6.96 -1.75 3.89
N ARG A 58 -7.10 -2.90 3.24
CA ARG A 58 -8.33 -3.23 2.49
C ARG A 58 -9.56 -3.31 3.39
N LYS A 59 -9.44 -3.91 4.57
CA LYS A 59 -10.51 -3.95 5.57
C LYS A 59 -10.90 -2.55 6.03
N TYR A 60 -9.91 -1.74 6.40
CA TYR A 60 -10.14 -0.34 6.79
C TYR A 60 -10.90 0.42 5.70
N ILE A 61 -10.44 0.38 4.45
CA ILE A 61 -11.11 1.05 3.33
C ILE A 61 -12.54 0.54 3.13
N ALA A 62 -12.77 -0.78 3.27
CA ALA A 62 -14.10 -1.36 3.16
C ALA A 62 -15.04 -0.88 4.29
N ASP A 63 -14.54 -0.81 5.52
CA ASP A 63 -15.28 -0.32 6.68
C ASP A 63 -15.63 1.17 6.49
N ARG A 64 -14.67 2.00 6.07
CA ARG A 64 -14.92 3.42 5.78
C ARG A 64 -15.93 3.62 4.64
N LYS A 65 -15.88 2.80 3.59
CA LYS A 65 -16.89 2.81 2.51
C LYS A 65 -18.29 2.44 3.03
N ASN A 66 -18.38 1.49 3.97
CA ASN A 66 -19.66 1.15 4.61
C ASN A 66 -20.18 2.30 5.49
N ASP A 67 -19.30 2.96 6.26
CA ASP A 67 -19.68 4.16 7.02
C ASP A 67 -20.22 5.25 6.10
N CYS A 68 -19.55 5.46 4.97
CA CYS A 68 -19.95 6.41 3.92
C CYS A 68 -21.35 6.10 3.37
N LEU A 69 -21.59 4.82 3.09
CA LEU A 69 -22.88 4.35 2.60
C LEU A 69 -23.98 4.58 3.64
N ASN A 70 -23.70 4.35 4.92
CA ASN A 70 -24.66 4.62 6.00
C ASN A 70 -25.01 6.11 6.07
N ILE A 71 -24.02 7.00 5.92
CA ILE A 71 -24.25 8.46 5.86
C ILE A 71 -25.13 8.80 4.65
N TYR A 72 -24.80 8.26 3.47
CA TYR A 72 -25.58 8.45 2.25
C TYR A 72 -27.04 8.01 2.44
N GLU A 73 -27.28 6.83 3.02
CA GLU A 73 -28.63 6.34 3.28
C GLU A 73 -29.40 7.21 4.28
N ALA A 74 -28.72 7.71 5.32
CA ALA A 74 -29.31 8.62 6.29
C ALA A 74 -29.68 9.97 5.64
N GLU A 75 -28.79 10.56 4.85
CA GLU A 75 -29.05 11.80 4.13
C GLU A 75 -30.15 11.61 3.07
N THR A 76 -30.19 10.48 2.36
CA THR A 76 -31.25 10.17 1.38
C THR A 76 -32.63 10.07 2.03
N LYS A 77 -32.69 9.56 3.27
CA LYS A 77 -33.95 9.54 4.05
C LYS A 77 -34.38 10.93 4.50
N LYS A 78 -33.42 11.82 4.74
CA LYS A 78 -33.65 13.19 5.23
C LYS A 78 -33.96 14.18 4.11
N TRP A 79 -33.31 14.04 2.96
CA TRP A 79 -33.39 14.96 1.84
C TRP A 79 -33.71 14.23 0.53
N GLY A 80 -34.72 14.72 -0.19
CA GLY A 80 -35.12 14.14 -1.48
C GLY A 80 -34.22 14.48 -2.66
N ASN A 81 -33.23 15.37 -2.47
CA ASN A 81 -32.33 15.83 -3.53
C ASN A 81 -30.95 15.15 -3.50
N VAL A 82 -30.74 14.14 -2.65
CA VAL A 82 -29.51 13.34 -2.68
C VAL A 82 -29.42 12.56 -4.00
N ASN A 83 -28.26 12.59 -4.65
CA ASN A 83 -28.03 11.98 -5.95
C ASN A 83 -27.09 10.78 -5.92
N THR A 84 -25.91 10.93 -5.32
CA THR A 84 -24.88 9.88 -5.27
C THR A 84 -23.90 10.15 -4.13
N TRP A 85 -22.96 9.23 -3.91
CA TRP A 85 -21.87 9.38 -2.95
C TRP A 85 -20.54 8.85 -3.52
N ARG A 86 -19.43 9.33 -2.97
CA ARG A 86 -18.08 8.82 -3.23
C ARG A 86 -17.24 8.88 -1.97
N TYR A 87 -16.35 7.92 -1.79
CA TYR A 87 -15.34 7.93 -0.74
C TYR A 87 -13.97 8.20 -1.36
N ASP A 88 -13.26 9.18 -0.83
CA ASP A 88 -11.89 9.48 -1.23
C ASP A 88 -10.90 8.81 -0.27
N GLU A 89 -10.15 7.85 -0.78
CA GLU A 89 -9.16 7.10 -0.02
C GLU A 89 -7.95 7.97 0.36
N ALA A 90 -7.65 9.02 -0.41
CA ALA A 90 -6.50 9.89 -0.15
C ALA A 90 -6.75 10.86 1.01
N SER A 91 -7.96 11.42 1.09
CA SER A 91 -8.35 12.34 2.17
C SER A 91 -9.15 11.69 3.31
N ASP A 92 -9.49 10.40 3.20
CA ASP A 92 -10.34 9.64 4.15
C ASP A 92 -11.66 10.36 4.44
N LYS A 93 -12.28 10.87 3.37
CA LYS A 93 -13.51 11.68 3.44
C LYS A 93 -14.63 11.11 2.58
N CYS A 94 -15.83 11.33 3.08
CA CYS A 94 -17.06 10.94 2.42
C CYS A 94 -17.71 12.13 1.76
N PHE A 95 -17.92 12.06 0.44
CA PHE A 95 -18.59 13.12 -0.31
C PHE A 95 -19.97 12.65 -0.74
N ILE A 96 -21.00 13.36 -0.29
CA ILE A 96 -22.38 13.15 -0.73
C ILE A 96 -22.73 14.23 -1.75
N VAL A 97 -23.22 13.83 -2.91
CA VAL A 97 -23.60 14.73 -4.00
C VAL A 97 -25.11 14.94 -4.00
N TYR A 98 -25.52 16.21 -3.99
CA TYR A 98 -26.90 16.67 -3.99
C TYR A 98 -27.23 17.34 -5.31
N LYS A 99 -28.51 17.36 -5.69
CA LYS A 99 -29.04 18.19 -6.78
C LYS A 99 -29.48 19.55 -6.22
N GLU A 100 -29.12 20.61 -6.92
CA GLU A 100 -29.65 21.95 -6.67
C GLU A 100 -31.04 22.07 -7.29
N ASP A 101 -31.99 22.66 -6.56
CA ASP A 101 -33.33 22.95 -7.07
C ASP A 101 -33.31 24.08 -8.12
N LYS A 102 -32.28 24.93 -8.07
CA LYS A 102 -32.08 26.06 -8.98
C LYS A 102 -30.70 25.94 -9.64
N ILE A 103 -30.70 25.44 -10.87
CA ILE A 103 -29.48 25.33 -11.67
C ILE A 103 -28.97 26.75 -11.99
N LYS A 104 -27.75 27.05 -11.58
CA LYS A 104 -27.06 28.29 -11.93
C LYS A 104 -26.79 28.33 -13.44
N SER A 105 -26.79 29.52 -14.01
CA SER A 105 -26.41 29.70 -15.40
C SER A 105 -24.93 29.36 -15.61
N TRP A 106 -24.56 29.01 -16.84
CA TRP A 106 -23.16 28.73 -17.19
C TRP A 106 -22.23 29.88 -16.83
N SER A 107 -22.67 31.13 -17.06
CA SER A 107 -21.92 32.34 -16.74
C SER A 107 -21.66 32.48 -15.24
N GLU A 108 -22.65 32.20 -14.39
CA GLU A 108 -22.50 32.28 -12.94
C GLU A 108 -21.54 31.20 -12.42
N CYS A 109 -21.57 29.99 -13.00
CA CYS A 109 -20.62 28.92 -12.63
C CYS A 109 -19.18 29.25 -13.04
N ASP A 110 -18.99 29.89 -14.20
CA ASP A 110 -17.67 30.31 -14.67
C ASP A 110 -17.11 31.49 -13.86
N GLU A 111 -17.96 32.37 -13.33
CA GLU A 111 -17.54 33.41 -12.38
C GLU A 111 -17.19 32.85 -10.99
N LEU A 112 -17.96 31.88 -10.49
CA LEU A 112 -17.73 31.26 -9.17
C LEU A 112 -16.50 30.35 -9.15
N TYR A 113 -16.25 29.66 -10.27
CA TYR A 113 -15.16 28.70 -10.41
C TYR A 113 -14.40 28.98 -11.72
N PRO A 114 -13.60 30.06 -11.76
CA PRO A 114 -12.87 30.44 -12.95
C PRO A 114 -11.83 29.39 -13.30
N LEU A 115 -11.95 28.80 -14.50
CA LEU A 115 -10.97 27.86 -15.02
C LEU A 115 -9.74 28.65 -15.50
N ASN A 116 -8.67 28.67 -14.71
CA ASN A 116 -7.42 29.30 -15.12
C ASN A 116 -6.74 28.42 -16.18
N SER A 117 -6.91 28.77 -17.47
CA SER A 117 -6.38 28.01 -18.61
C SER A 117 -4.89 28.22 -18.89
N THR A 118 -4.19 28.98 -18.04
CA THR A 118 -2.83 29.45 -18.29
C THR A 118 -1.74 28.47 -17.87
N ASN A 119 -2.06 27.39 -17.17
CA ASN A 119 -1.08 26.41 -16.76
C ASN A 119 -0.92 25.33 -17.84
N SER A 120 0.32 25.09 -18.26
CA SER A 120 0.64 24.01 -19.18
C SER A 120 0.15 22.67 -18.62
N LEU A 121 -0.32 21.80 -19.53
CA LEU A 121 -0.88 20.47 -19.24
C LEU A 121 0.03 19.59 -18.35
N ASP A 122 1.32 19.93 -18.25
CA ASP A 122 2.34 19.19 -17.50
C ASP A 122 2.33 19.45 -15.97
N SER A 123 1.51 20.38 -15.46
CA SER A 123 1.46 20.69 -14.01
C SER A 123 0.07 21.09 -13.50
N LEU A 124 -0.96 20.30 -13.83
CA LEU A 124 -2.26 20.43 -13.18
C LEU A 124 -2.11 20.10 -11.68
N SER A 125 -2.05 21.13 -10.84
CA SER A 125 -2.13 20.99 -9.39
C SER A 125 -3.48 20.38 -9.00
N ASP A 126 -3.51 19.64 -7.88
CA ASP A 126 -4.75 19.07 -7.33
C ASP A 126 -5.84 20.13 -7.12
N GLU A 127 -5.45 21.37 -6.84
CA GLU A 127 -6.33 22.52 -6.70
C GLU A 127 -7.05 22.88 -8.03
N THR A 128 -6.32 22.85 -9.15
CA THR A 128 -6.89 23.12 -10.48
C THR A 128 -7.91 22.05 -10.87
N MET A 129 -7.63 20.78 -10.56
CA MET A 129 -8.57 19.69 -10.79
C MET A 129 -9.84 19.81 -9.95
N ASN A 130 -9.71 20.26 -8.69
CA ASN A 130 -10.86 20.53 -7.83
C ASN A 130 -11.71 21.69 -8.35
N ASP A 131 -11.10 22.75 -8.89
CA ASP A 131 -11.83 23.87 -9.50
C ASP A 131 -12.57 23.45 -10.77
N ILE A 132 -11.94 22.65 -11.62
CA ILE A 132 -12.59 22.06 -12.79
C ILE A 132 -13.79 21.22 -12.37
N MET A 133 -13.61 20.35 -11.38
CA MET A 133 -14.68 19.48 -10.89
C MET A 133 -15.84 20.29 -10.30
N ARG A 134 -15.56 21.36 -9.54
CA ARG A 134 -16.58 22.26 -8.98
C ARG A 134 -17.33 23.04 -10.07
N ASN A 135 -16.63 23.53 -11.09
CA ASN A 135 -17.25 24.20 -12.24
C ASN A 135 -18.21 23.25 -12.98
N VAL A 136 -17.77 22.01 -13.25
CA VAL A 136 -18.59 20.98 -13.90
C VAL A 136 -19.81 20.64 -13.05
N MET A 137 -19.63 20.39 -11.75
CA MET A 137 -20.74 20.10 -10.84
C MET A 137 -21.75 21.25 -10.78
N CYS A 138 -21.28 22.50 -10.72
CA CYS A 138 -22.14 23.68 -10.76
C CYS A 138 -23.01 23.71 -12.02
N LYS A 139 -22.41 23.47 -13.20
CA LYS A 139 -23.13 23.43 -14.49
C LYS A 139 -24.13 22.30 -14.59
N GLU A 140 -23.88 21.18 -13.91
CA GLU A 140 -24.81 20.07 -13.79
C GLU A 140 -25.90 20.29 -12.73
N GLY A 141 -25.88 21.41 -12.01
CA GLY A 141 -26.78 21.68 -10.90
C GLY A 141 -26.57 20.71 -9.74
N LYS A 142 -25.30 20.38 -9.44
CA LYS A 142 -24.91 19.48 -8.36
C LYS A 142 -23.93 20.18 -7.43
N PHE A 143 -23.95 19.79 -6.16
CA PHE A 143 -22.94 20.17 -5.19
C PHE A 143 -22.62 18.99 -4.29
N GLU A 144 -21.42 18.97 -3.71
CA GLU A 144 -21.00 17.94 -2.78
C GLU A 144 -20.80 18.50 -1.37
N ASN A 145 -21.07 17.67 -0.37
CA ASN A 145 -20.72 17.94 1.02
C ASN A 145 -19.82 16.83 1.55
N SER A 146 -18.76 17.21 2.28
CA SER A 146 -17.81 16.27 2.87
C SER A 146 -18.14 15.96 4.33
N PHE A 147 -18.06 14.69 4.71
CA PHE A 147 -18.25 14.17 6.07
C PHE A 147 -17.01 13.43 6.54
#